data_AF-A0A9P1HKI7-F1
#
_entry.id   AF-A0A9P1HKI7-F1
#
_cell.length_a   1.000
_cell.length_b   1.000
_cell.length_c   1.000
_cell.angle_alpha   90.00
_cell.angle_beta   90.00
_cell.angle_gamma   90.00
#
_symmetry.space_group_name_H-M   'P 1'
#
loop_
_entity.id
_entity.type
_entity.pdbx_description
1 polymer ?
#
loop_
_entity_poly.entity_id
_entity_poly.type
_entity_poly.pdbx_seq_one_letter_code
_entity_poly.pdbx_strand_id
1 'polypeptide(L)'
;METQSEIEQLRGNAENLAKCLHALLEKIEELERKRGDSNGKNGCELKVRGDEDENEKIVSIEDNITTDPVTGLKKRTIVTERVLTTKTFHSLSLGDGEIAKTQRPLTIGKVLCSAYQSRAVKVDARQLNQIETELISGQLVVTNVNSAARPDIHPGDTITEVNGETVTKSSQIKGLVGKLVLTLVPAPIHNAPPLFYRVLCDYSSSTDENGCKWLPIELKRGDVIQVMSEDGKFTQGRKINDLSKVGYIPSSLAREKVK
;
A
#
# COMPACT_ATOMS: atom_id res chain seq x y z
N MET A 1 44.29 -14.92 -7.60
CA MET A 1 44.24 -13.61 -8.28
C MET A 1 42.83 -13.01 -8.33
N GLU A 2 41.75 -13.79 -8.16
CA GLU A 2 40.36 -13.31 -8.25
C GLU A 2 39.90 -12.43 -7.08
N THR A 3 40.41 -12.65 -5.87
CA THR A 3 40.01 -11.89 -4.66
C THR A 3 40.40 -10.41 -4.68
N GLN A 4 41.48 -10.06 -5.37
CA GLN A 4 41.95 -8.68 -5.48
C GLN A 4 40.97 -7.84 -6.34
N SER A 5 40.48 -8.43 -7.43
CA SER A 5 39.54 -7.79 -8.35
C SER A 5 38.16 -7.57 -7.72
N GLU A 6 37.72 -8.49 -6.85
CA GLU A 6 36.44 -8.36 -6.15
C GLU A 6 36.50 -7.24 -5.09
N ILE A 7 37.63 -7.11 -4.38
CA ILE A 7 37.85 -6.01 -3.43
C ILE A 7 37.89 -4.66 -4.14
N GLU A 8 38.50 -4.57 -5.32
CA GLU A 8 38.51 -3.34 -6.13
C GLU A 8 37.12 -2.95 -6.60
N GLN A 9 36.29 -3.91 -7.01
CA GLN A 9 34.88 -3.67 -7.34
C GLN A 9 34.07 -3.19 -6.14
N LEU A 10 34.26 -3.81 -4.96
CA LEU A 10 33.59 -3.39 -3.74
C LEU A 10 34.00 -1.98 -3.30
N ARG A 11 35.28 -1.61 -3.46
CA ARG A 11 35.76 -0.24 -3.23
C ARG A 11 35.14 0.75 -4.19
N GLY A 12 35.05 0.42 -5.48
CA GLY A 12 34.38 1.26 -6.48
C GLY A 12 32.89 1.47 -6.17
N ASN A 13 32.20 0.43 -5.72
CA ASN A 13 30.81 0.52 -5.29
C ASN A 13 30.64 1.41 -4.05
N ALA A 14 31.54 1.30 -3.08
CA ALA A 14 31.55 2.15 -1.88
C ALA A 14 31.79 3.63 -2.23
N GLU A 15 32.71 3.92 -3.15
CA GLU A 15 32.95 5.29 -3.63
C GLU A 15 31.76 5.88 -4.39
N ASN A 16 31.10 5.08 -5.22
CA ASN A 16 29.89 5.51 -5.92
C ASN A 16 28.74 5.82 -4.96
N LEU A 17 28.57 4.99 -3.94
CA LEU A 17 27.57 5.23 -2.89
C LEU A 17 27.89 6.51 -2.10
N ALA A 18 29.15 6.74 -1.75
CA ALA A 18 29.58 7.96 -1.06
C ALA A 18 29.30 9.23 -1.88
N LYS A 19 29.53 9.19 -3.20
CA LYS A 19 29.20 10.31 -4.11
C LYS A 19 27.69 10.56 -4.16
N CYS A 20 26.87 9.52 -4.25
CA CYS A 20 25.42 9.65 -4.21
C CYS A 20 24.92 10.24 -2.88
N LEU A 21 25.50 9.81 -1.76
CA LEU A 21 25.17 10.35 -0.44
C LEU A 21 25.51 11.84 -0.36
N HIS A 22 26.68 12.25 -0.84
CA HIS A 22 27.07 13.66 -0.85
C HIS A 22 26.13 14.52 -1.71
N ALA A 23 25.79 14.07 -2.91
CA ALA A 23 24.86 14.80 -3.78
C ALA A 23 23.46 14.94 -3.16
N LEU A 24 23.02 13.93 -2.39
CA LEU A 24 21.72 13.96 -1.72
C LEU A 24 21.74 14.93 -0.52
N LEU A 25 22.82 14.94 0.26
CA LEU A 25 23.01 15.88 1.36
C LEU A 25 23.07 17.33 0.88
N GLU A 26 23.80 17.60 -0.21
CA GLU A 26 23.88 18.93 -0.83
C GLU A 26 22.50 19.41 -1.28
N LYS A 27 21.70 18.53 -1.88
CA LYS A 27 20.33 18.85 -2.31
C LYS A 27 19.38 19.10 -1.14
N ILE A 28 19.55 18.39 -0.03
CA ILE A 28 18.80 18.66 1.21
C ILE A 28 19.16 20.05 1.74
N GLU A 29 20.45 20.39 1.80
CA GLU A 29 20.91 21.70 2.24
C GLU A 29 20.36 22.84 1.34
N GLU A 30 20.34 22.64 0.02
CA GLU A 30 19.76 23.59 -0.92
C GLU A 30 18.26 23.80 -0.69
N LEU A 31 17.51 22.71 -0.46
CA LEU A 31 16.08 22.77 -0.17
C LEU A 31 15.79 23.45 1.18
N GLU A 32 16.63 23.24 2.18
CA GLU A 32 16.52 23.90 3.49
C GLU A 32 16.85 25.39 3.39
N ARG A 33 17.90 25.75 2.64
CA ARG A 33 18.27 27.16 2.40
C ARG A 33 17.19 27.91 1.65
N LYS A 34 16.61 27.29 0.61
CA LYS A 34 15.49 27.85 -0.17
C LYS A 34 14.20 28.00 0.65
N ARG A 35 14.02 27.18 1.70
CA ARG A 35 12.90 27.28 2.65
C ARG A 35 13.14 28.33 3.74
N GLY A 36 14.40 28.67 4.04
CA GLY A 36 14.79 29.73 4.98
C GLY A 36 14.73 31.14 4.37
N ASP A 37 15.05 31.29 3.09
CA ASP A 37 15.09 32.62 2.42
C ASP A 37 13.71 33.20 2.07
N SER A 38 12.63 32.44 2.23
CA SER A 38 11.26 32.91 1.94
C SER A 38 10.54 33.55 3.13
N ASN A 39 11.21 33.73 4.28
CA ASN A 39 10.56 34.23 5.50
C ASN A 39 11.05 35.60 6.02
N GLY A 40 11.60 36.45 5.15
CA GLY A 40 12.16 37.74 5.56
C GLY A 40 11.88 38.90 4.59
N LYS A 41 10.62 39.36 4.49
CA LYS A 41 10.20 40.78 4.38
C LYS A 41 8.71 40.93 3.99
N ASN A 42 7.94 41.45 4.95
CA ASN A 42 6.72 42.26 4.86
C ASN A 42 5.51 41.75 4.04
N GLY A 43 4.37 41.68 4.74
CA GLY A 43 3.13 41.06 4.29
C GLY A 43 2.42 41.71 3.11
N CYS A 44 1.69 40.86 2.38
CA CYS A 44 0.43 41.19 1.74
C CYS A 44 -0.41 39.90 1.65
N GLU A 45 -1.68 40.01 2.03
CA GLU A 45 -2.67 38.94 2.15
C GLU A 45 -2.80 38.08 0.88
N LEU A 46 -2.80 36.75 1.03
CA LEU A 46 -3.60 35.89 0.16
C LEU A 46 -4.74 35.31 1.02
N LYS A 47 -5.90 35.95 0.92
CA LYS A 47 -7.17 35.40 1.40
C LYS A 47 -7.49 34.14 0.59
N VAL A 48 -7.30 32.98 1.20
CA VAL A 48 -8.05 31.78 0.82
C VAL A 48 -9.36 31.85 1.61
N ARG A 49 -10.43 32.25 0.93
CA ARG A 49 -11.80 32.12 1.42
C ARG A 49 -12.12 30.64 1.63
N GLY A 50 -12.55 30.27 2.83
CA GLY A 50 -13.20 28.98 3.08
C GLY A 50 -12.99 28.42 4.47
N ASP A 51 -13.78 28.95 5.41
CA ASP A 51 -14.33 28.35 6.63
C ASP A 51 -13.43 28.01 7.84
N GLU A 52 -13.96 28.46 8.97
CA GLU A 52 -13.40 28.55 10.32
C GLU A 52 -13.23 27.16 10.98
N ASP A 53 -12.05 26.91 11.54
CA ASP A 53 -11.90 26.11 12.77
C ASP A 53 -10.54 26.45 13.40
N GLU A 54 -10.57 27.39 14.35
CA GLU A 54 -9.45 27.73 15.20
C GLU A 54 -9.05 26.53 16.07
N ASN A 55 -7.88 25.97 15.84
CA ASN A 55 -7.09 25.31 16.88
C ASN A 55 -5.61 25.56 16.57
N GLU A 56 -5.10 26.68 17.09
CA GLU A 56 -3.68 27.02 17.06
C GLU A 56 -2.85 25.89 17.66
N LYS A 57 -2.02 25.26 16.83
CA LYS A 57 -0.94 24.39 17.29
C LYS A 57 0.19 25.28 17.81
N ILE A 58 0.17 25.59 19.09
CA ILE A 58 1.31 26.23 19.75
C ILE A 58 2.33 25.12 20.04
N VAL A 59 3.44 25.15 19.30
CA VAL A 59 4.64 24.36 19.56
C VAL A 59 5.65 25.31 20.19
N SER A 60 5.87 25.21 21.50
CA SER A 60 7.01 25.87 22.14
C SER A 60 8.27 25.05 21.84
N ILE A 61 9.27 25.70 21.28
CA ILE A 61 10.58 25.11 21.01
C ILE A 61 11.58 25.87 21.89
N GLU A 62 12.14 25.19 22.88
CA GLU A 62 13.29 25.70 23.63
C GLU A 62 14.56 25.04 23.10
N ASP A 63 15.47 25.86 22.57
CA ASP A 63 16.76 25.44 22.03
C ASP A 63 17.86 26.01 22.91
N ASN A 64 18.57 25.13 23.63
CA ASN A 64 19.66 25.52 24.50
C ASN A 64 20.95 24.79 24.11
N ILE A 65 22.02 25.57 23.93
CA ILE A 65 23.35 25.08 23.60
C ILE A 65 24.23 25.28 24.84
N THR A 66 24.70 24.18 25.42
CA THR A 66 25.65 24.20 26.53
C THR A 66 26.99 23.66 26.07
N THR A 67 28.06 24.31 26.52
CA THR A 67 29.43 23.92 26.17
C THR A 67 30.08 23.33 27.41
N ASP A 68 30.56 22.10 27.32
CA ASP A 68 31.26 21.45 28.43
C ASP A 68 32.62 22.15 28.67
N PRO A 69 32.85 22.74 29.86
CA PRO A 69 34.04 23.53 30.13
C PRO A 69 35.35 22.71 30.19
N VAL A 70 35.28 21.37 30.27
CA VAL A 70 36.48 20.52 30.33
C VAL A 70 36.85 19.96 28.96
N THR A 71 35.86 19.60 28.14
CA THR A 71 36.09 18.92 26.86
C THR A 71 35.90 19.81 25.63
N GLY A 72 35.34 21.02 25.79
CA GLY A 72 35.08 21.96 24.70
C GLY A 72 33.97 21.51 23.73
N LEU A 73 33.36 20.35 23.97
CA LEU A 73 32.28 19.81 23.15
C LEU A 73 30.98 20.58 23.40
N LYS A 74 30.36 21.04 22.30
CA LYS A 74 29.07 21.73 22.33
C LYS A 74 27.95 20.69 22.28
N LYS A 75 27.11 20.66 23.32
CA LYS A 75 25.91 19.84 23.37
C LYS A 75 24.68 20.72 23.12
N ARG A 76 23.95 20.42 22.04
CA ARG A 76 22.67 21.06 21.73
C ARG A 76 21.54 20.18 22.25
N THR A 77 20.66 20.76 23.05
CA THR A 77 19.46 20.08 23.54
C THR A 77 18.25 20.83 23.04
N ILE A 78 17.43 20.15 22.23
CA ILE A 78 16.18 20.69 21.69
C ILE A 78 15.04 20.01 22.43
N VAL A 79 14.29 20.78 23.22
CA VAL A 79 13.09 20.29 23.89
C VAL A 79 11.88 20.74 23.07
N THR A 80 11.11 19.76 22.59
CA THR A 80 9.86 20.00 21.88
C THR A 80 8.73 19.42 22.71
N GLU A 81 7.98 20.30 23.39
CA GLU A 81 6.77 19.89 24.10
C GLU A 81 5.56 19.96 23.17
N ARG A 82 4.80 18.87 23.10
CA ARG A 82 3.57 18.78 22.30
C ARG A 82 2.39 18.62 23.25
N VAL A 83 1.65 19.69 23.49
CA VAL A 83 0.39 19.63 24.24
C VAL A 83 -0.70 19.08 23.32
N LEU A 84 -1.12 17.84 23.57
CA LEU A 84 -2.27 17.22 22.92
C LEU A 84 -3.50 17.46 23.78
N THR A 85 -4.31 18.46 23.46
CA THR A 85 -5.63 18.64 24.06
C THR A 85 -6.57 17.56 23.54
N THR A 86 -6.71 16.46 24.27
CA THR A 86 -7.74 15.46 23.99
C THR A 86 -9.09 16.00 24.48
N LYS A 87 -10.00 16.37 23.56
CA LYS A 87 -11.39 16.65 23.93
C LYS A 87 -12.02 15.37 24.50
N THR A 88 -12.47 15.43 25.74
CA THR A 88 -13.20 14.37 26.43
C THR A 88 -14.56 14.19 25.73
N PHE A 89 -14.82 13.00 25.20
CA PHE A 89 -16.11 12.69 24.58
C PHE A 89 -17.15 12.39 25.68
N HIS A 90 -18.21 13.18 25.75
CA HIS A 90 -19.39 12.83 26.54
C HIS A 90 -20.12 11.68 25.85
N SER A 91 -20.21 10.52 26.51
CA SER A 91 -21.07 9.42 26.07
C SER A 91 -22.53 9.84 26.22
N LEU A 92 -23.21 10.12 25.10
CA LEU A 92 -24.66 10.29 25.09
C LEU A 92 -25.32 8.91 24.95
N SER A 93 -25.98 8.45 26.02
CA SER A 93 -26.88 7.30 25.96
C SER A 93 -28.10 7.69 25.11
N LEU A 94 -28.26 7.07 23.94
CA LEU A 94 -29.49 7.21 23.15
C LEU A 94 -30.58 6.31 23.75
N GLY A 95 -31.58 6.94 24.37
CA GLY A 95 -32.88 6.33 24.62
C GLY A 95 -33.72 6.30 23.35
N ASP A 96 -34.57 5.28 23.24
CA ASP A 96 -35.50 5.01 22.16
C ASP A 96 -36.36 6.22 21.76
N GLY A 97 -36.52 6.45 20.45
CA GLY A 97 -37.59 7.31 19.94
C GLY A 97 -37.26 8.10 18.67
N GLU A 98 -37.56 7.51 17.53
CA GLU A 98 -38.10 8.19 16.33
C GLU A 98 -37.42 9.46 15.79
N ILE A 99 -36.21 9.38 15.24
CA ILE A 99 -35.84 10.24 14.08
C ILE A 99 -35.02 9.41 13.07
N ALA A 100 -35.68 8.40 12.51
CA ALA A 100 -35.28 7.83 11.24
C ALA A 100 -35.79 8.75 10.12
N LYS A 101 -34.89 9.60 9.58
CA LYS A 101 -34.75 9.89 8.14
C LYS A 101 -33.78 11.06 7.97
N THR A 102 -32.81 10.87 7.06
CA THR A 102 -31.93 11.88 6.47
C THR A 102 -30.83 12.52 7.34
N GLN A 103 -29.97 11.73 7.99
CA GLN A 103 -28.54 12.07 8.07
C GLN A 103 -27.72 10.78 8.03
N ARG A 104 -27.13 10.45 6.87
CA ARG A 104 -26.05 9.45 6.82
C ARG A 104 -24.84 10.10 7.49
N PRO A 105 -24.21 9.50 8.50
CA PRO A 105 -23.03 10.07 9.11
C PRO A 105 -21.94 10.19 8.04
N LEU A 106 -21.49 11.42 7.78
CA LEU A 106 -20.32 11.70 6.97
C LEU A 106 -19.14 11.03 7.68
N THR A 107 -18.71 9.90 7.12
CA THR A 107 -17.54 9.17 7.57
C THR A 107 -16.32 9.99 7.19
N ILE A 108 -15.98 10.98 8.00
CA ILE A 108 -14.68 11.69 7.95
C ILE A 108 -13.65 10.71 8.53
N GLY A 109 -13.25 9.82 7.63
CA GLY A 109 -12.47 8.63 7.89
C GLY A 109 -12.43 7.84 6.59
N LYS A 110 -12.06 8.50 5.49
CA LYS A 110 -11.65 7.81 4.27
C LYS A 110 -10.26 7.23 4.54
N VAL A 111 -10.24 6.22 5.41
CA VAL A 111 -9.16 5.26 5.56
C VAL A 111 -8.82 4.81 4.15
N LEU A 112 -7.54 4.90 3.80
CA LEU A 112 -6.93 4.54 2.52
C LEU A 112 -7.80 3.50 1.77
N CYS A 113 -8.35 3.90 0.61
CA CYS A 113 -9.24 3.14 -0.29
C CYS A 113 -9.74 1.76 0.21
N SER A 114 -11.05 1.53 0.20
CA SER A 114 -11.70 0.21 0.40
C SER A 114 -10.98 -0.99 -0.26
N ALA A 115 -10.22 -0.73 -1.33
CA ALA A 115 -9.30 -1.67 -1.98
C ALA A 115 -8.21 -2.30 -1.09
N TYR A 116 -7.89 -1.79 0.11
CA TYR A 116 -6.89 -2.38 1.03
C TYR A 116 -7.48 -2.88 2.35
N GLN A 117 -8.80 -3.03 2.42
CA GLN A 117 -9.44 -3.53 3.62
C GLN A 117 -9.07 -4.99 3.84
N SER A 118 -8.65 -5.33 5.07
CA SER A 118 -8.45 -6.72 5.45
C SER A 118 -9.79 -7.46 5.48
N ARG A 119 -9.79 -8.70 5.01
CA ARG A 119 -10.94 -9.60 5.07
C ARG A 119 -10.56 -10.92 5.71
N ALA A 120 -11.43 -11.41 6.58
CA ALA A 120 -11.30 -12.71 7.21
C ALA A 120 -12.09 -13.74 6.40
N VAL A 121 -11.41 -14.71 5.81
CA VAL A 121 -12.02 -15.72 4.94
C VAL A 121 -11.90 -17.09 5.59
N LYS A 122 -13.05 -17.77 5.74
CA LYS A 122 -13.11 -19.14 6.27
C LYS A 122 -12.96 -20.13 5.12
N VAL A 123 -11.90 -20.92 5.16
CA VAL A 123 -11.59 -21.91 4.11
C VAL A 123 -11.29 -23.27 4.71
N ASP A 124 -11.49 -24.32 3.94
CA ASP A 124 -10.91 -25.63 4.25
C ASP A 124 -9.49 -25.71 3.68
N ALA A 125 -8.60 -26.43 4.36
CA ALA A 125 -7.22 -26.60 3.89
C ALA A 125 -7.12 -27.21 2.47
N ARG A 126 -8.09 -28.04 2.06
CA ARG A 126 -8.16 -28.56 0.69
C ARG A 126 -8.36 -27.46 -0.35
N GLN A 127 -9.06 -26.38 0.03
CA GLN A 127 -9.31 -25.22 -0.82
C GLN A 127 -8.09 -24.31 -0.87
N LEU A 128 -7.38 -24.14 0.25
CA LEU A 128 -6.10 -23.44 0.29
C LEU A 128 -5.04 -24.13 -0.59
N ASN A 129 -5.12 -25.46 -0.75
CA ASN A 129 -4.24 -26.17 -1.69
C ASN A 129 -4.62 -25.96 -3.18
N GLN A 130 -5.71 -25.26 -3.48
CA GLN A 130 -6.14 -24.93 -4.84
C GLN A 130 -5.69 -23.53 -5.29
N ILE A 131 -4.84 -22.88 -4.49
CA ILE A 131 -4.25 -21.59 -4.82
C ILE A 131 -2.73 -21.71 -4.96
N GLU A 132 -2.16 -20.89 -5.82
CA GLU A 132 -0.71 -20.71 -5.92
C GLU A 132 -0.33 -19.38 -5.29
N THR A 133 0.79 -19.38 -4.59
CA THR A 133 1.32 -18.20 -3.90
C THR A 133 2.78 -18.00 -4.22
N GLU A 134 3.19 -16.75 -4.35
CA GLU A 134 4.56 -16.34 -4.53
C GLU A 134 4.99 -15.39 -3.41
N LEU A 135 6.28 -15.43 -3.06
CA LEU A 135 6.86 -14.51 -2.10
C LEU A 135 7.36 -13.26 -2.83
N ILE A 136 6.62 -12.16 -2.73
CA ILE A 136 6.94 -10.89 -3.38
C ILE A 136 7.10 -9.83 -2.29
N SER A 137 8.26 -9.17 -2.26
CA SER A 137 8.59 -8.16 -1.23
C SER A 137 8.39 -8.66 0.22
N GLY A 138 8.65 -9.95 0.47
CA GLY A 138 8.46 -10.58 1.79
C GLY A 138 7.01 -10.90 2.16
N GLN A 139 6.07 -10.75 1.24
CA GLN A 139 4.65 -11.03 1.42
C GLN A 139 4.21 -12.22 0.57
N LEU A 140 3.30 -13.04 1.10
CA LEU A 140 2.73 -14.17 0.37
C LEU A 140 1.55 -13.71 -0.48
N VAL A 141 1.82 -13.52 -1.76
CA VAL A 141 0.84 -13.03 -2.73
C VAL A 141 0.23 -14.21 -3.46
N VAL A 142 -1.10 -14.27 -3.49
CA VAL A 142 -1.87 -15.23 -4.28
C VAL A 142 -1.73 -14.86 -5.75
N THR A 143 -1.12 -15.72 -6.56
CA THR A 143 -0.90 -15.46 -7.99
C THR A 143 -1.92 -16.19 -8.87
N ASN A 144 -2.43 -17.32 -8.40
CA ASN A 144 -3.38 -18.15 -9.13
C ASN A 144 -4.44 -18.71 -8.17
N VAL A 145 -5.69 -18.66 -8.60
CA VAL A 145 -6.83 -19.26 -7.90
C VAL A 145 -7.58 -20.17 -8.86
N ASN A 146 -7.73 -21.44 -8.48
CA ASN A 146 -8.59 -22.38 -9.18
C ASN A 146 -10.04 -22.24 -8.70
N SER A 147 -11.00 -22.55 -9.57
CA SER A 147 -12.44 -22.64 -9.29
C SER A 147 -12.82 -23.41 -8.02
N ALA A 148 -12.00 -24.40 -7.61
CA ALA A 148 -12.23 -25.19 -6.40
C ALA A 148 -11.88 -24.47 -5.09
N ALA A 149 -11.15 -23.35 -5.13
CA ALA A 149 -10.70 -22.59 -3.96
C ALA A 149 -11.82 -21.79 -3.24
N ARG A 150 -13.03 -21.74 -3.83
CA ARG A 150 -14.15 -20.84 -3.47
C ARG A 150 -13.86 -19.35 -3.75
N PRO A 151 -14.91 -18.52 -3.93
CA PRO A 151 -14.77 -17.23 -4.61
C PRO A 151 -14.15 -16.11 -3.77
N ASP A 152 -13.90 -16.29 -2.47
CA ASP A 152 -13.53 -15.15 -1.60
C ASP A 152 -12.00 -14.98 -1.43
N ILE A 153 -11.22 -15.86 -2.07
CA ILE A 153 -9.78 -15.69 -2.27
C ILE A 153 -9.58 -15.22 -3.71
N HIS A 154 -8.81 -14.15 -3.88
CA HIS A 154 -8.62 -13.52 -5.17
C HIS A 154 -7.14 -13.47 -5.55
N PRO A 155 -6.79 -13.59 -6.85
CA PRO A 155 -5.45 -13.29 -7.33
C PRO A 155 -5.06 -11.85 -7.00
N GLY A 156 -3.85 -11.66 -6.51
CA GLY A 156 -3.34 -10.39 -6.01
C GLY A 156 -3.70 -10.13 -4.54
N ASP A 157 -4.25 -11.10 -3.80
CA ASP A 157 -4.34 -11.02 -2.34
C ASP A 157 -3.01 -11.35 -1.68
N THR A 158 -2.71 -10.69 -0.57
CA THR A 158 -1.66 -11.07 0.36
C THR A 158 -2.28 -11.84 1.52
N ILE A 159 -1.76 -13.03 1.81
CA ILE A 159 -2.08 -13.79 3.02
C ILE A 159 -1.21 -13.23 4.15
N THR A 160 -1.83 -12.52 5.10
CA THR A 160 -1.11 -11.92 6.23
C THR A 160 -1.11 -12.85 7.44
N GLU A 161 -2.22 -13.56 7.68
CA GLU A 161 -2.38 -14.43 8.84
C GLU A 161 -3.17 -15.69 8.50
N VAL A 162 -2.93 -16.75 9.28
CA VAL A 162 -3.71 -17.99 9.29
C VAL A 162 -4.02 -18.32 10.73
N ASN A 163 -5.31 -18.44 11.07
CA ASN A 163 -5.80 -18.68 12.43
C ASN A 163 -5.27 -17.68 13.47
N GLY A 164 -5.01 -16.43 13.05
CA GLY A 164 -4.45 -15.37 13.89
C GLY A 164 -2.92 -15.37 14.01
N GLU A 165 -2.23 -16.33 13.38
CA GLU A 165 -0.76 -16.35 13.33
C GLU A 165 -0.25 -15.71 12.04
N THR A 166 0.72 -14.80 12.16
CA THR A 166 1.32 -14.12 10.99
C THR A 166 2.10 -15.09 10.12
N VAL A 167 1.90 -14.96 8.81
CA VAL A 167 2.53 -15.83 7.81
C VAL A 167 3.43 -15.01 6.89
N THR A 168 4.66 -15.47 6.69
CA THR A 168 5.65 -14.83 5.82
C THR A 168 6.25 -15.79 4.80
N LYS A 169 6.06 -17.11 4.96
CA LYS A 169 6.66 -18.14 4.09
C LYS A 169 5.63 -19.13 3.60
N SER A 170 5.75 -19.58 2.35
CA SER A 170 4.81 -20.52 1.74
C SER A 170 4.79 -21.88 2.47
N SER A 171 5.85 -22.24 3.19
CA SER A 171 5.89 -23.46 3.99
C SER A 171 4.90 -23.46 5.15
N GLN A 172 4.53 -22.29 5.68
CA GLN A 172 3.61 -22.15 6.81
C GLN A 172 2.14 -22.39 6.42
N ILE A 173 1.81 -22.23 5.14
CA ILE A 173 0.45 -22.44 4.61
C ILE A 173 0.27 -23.81 3.96
N LYS A 174 1.38 -24.50 3.65
CA LYS A 174 1.35 -25.83 3.03
C LYS A 174 1.15 -26.92 4.09
N GLY A 175 0.31 -27.90 3.78
CA GLY A 175 0.10 -29.08 4.64
C GLY A 175 -0.78 -28.83 5.87
N LEU A 176 -1.44 -27.68 5.96
CA LEU A 176 -2.47 -27.44 6.96
C LEU A 176 -3.66 -28.38 6.75
N VAL A 177 -4.44 -28.62 7.81
CA VAL A 177 -5.58 -29.54 7.78
C VAL A 177 -6.77 -28.92 8.50
N GLY A 178 -7.98 -29.21 8.00
CA GLY A 178 -9.23 -28.77 8.61
C GLY A 178 -9.65 -27.37 8.19
N LYS A 179 -10.46 -26.73 9.03
CA LYS A 179 -11.00 -25.39 8.78
C LYS A 179 -10.00 -24.33 9.26
N LEU A 180 -9.74 -23.36 8.40
CA LEU A 180 -8.80 -22.28 8.61
C LEU A 180 -9.51 -20.93 8.47
N VAL A 181 -8.98 -19.92 9.16
CA VAL A 181 -9.36 -18.51 8.98
C VAL A 181 -8.16 -17.78 8.42
N LEU A 182 -8.26 -17.31 7.18
CA LEU A 182 -7.23 -16.49 6.55
C LEU A 182 -7.54 -15.02 6.77
N THR A 183 -6.53 -14.24 7.12
CA THR A 183 -6.60 -12.78 7.00
C THR A 183 -5.94 -12.41 5.67
N LEU A 184 -6.73 -11.83 4.75
CA LEU A 184 -6.30 -11.44 3.42
C LEU A 184 -6.37 -9.92 3.25
N VAL A 185 -5.40 -9.36 2.54
CA VAL A 185 -5.38 -7.94 2.16
C VAL A 185 -4.97 -7.86 0.70
N PRO A 186 -5.67 -7.12 -0.18
CA PRO A 186 -5.20 -6.94 -1.55
C PRO A 186 -3.79 -6.36 -1.58
N ALA A 187 -2.88 -7.06 -2.27
CA ALA A 187 -1.49 -6.65 -2.38
C ALA A 187 -1.42 -5.28 -3.07
N PRO A 188 -0.61 -4.33 -2.58
CA PRO A 188 -0.30 -3.12 -3.33
C PRO A 188 0.24 -3.44 -4.72
N ILE A 189 0.07 -2.51 -5.67
CA ILE A 189 0.51 -2.71 -7.07
C ILE A 189 2.01 -3.07 -7.12
N HIS A 190 2.82 -2.43 -6.29
CA HIS A 190 4.28 -2.64 -6.22
C HIS A 190 4.68 -3.94 -5.49
N ASN A 191 3.75 -4.58 -4.79
CA ASN A 191 3.96 -5.85 -4.09
C ASN A 191 3.26 -7.01 -4.80
N ALA A 192 3.04 -6.90 -6.11
CA ALA A 192 2.50 -7.95 -6.96
C ALA A 192 3.32 -8.03 -8.25
N PRO A 193 3.17 -9.08 -9.08
CA PRO A 193 3.99 -9.23 -10.28
C PRO A 193 3.93 -7.97 -11.17
N PRO A 194 5.08 -7.43 -11.62
CA PRO A 194 5.15 -6.16 -12.34
C PRO A 194 4.85 -6.34 -13.84
N LEU A 195 3.84 -7.14 -14.18
CA LEU A 195 3.44 -7.39 -15.56
C LEU A 195 2.11 -6.69 -15.84
N PHE A 196 2.15 -5.73 -16.75
CA PHE A 196 1.01 -4.86 -17.04
C PHE A 196 0.65 -4.87 -18.52
N TYR A 197 -0.64 -4.90 -18.79
CA TYR A 197 -1.18 -4.76 -20.14
C TYR A 197 -2.26 -3.70 -20.19
N ARG A 198 -2.29 -2.93 -21.28
CA ARG A 198 -3.39 -2.02 -21.61
C ARG A 198 -4.35 -2.74 -22.56
N VAL A 199 -5.62 -2.75 -22.20
CA VAL A 199 -6.67 -3.40 -22.97
C VAL A 199 -7.04 -2.52 -24.18
N LEU A 200 -7.17 -3.12 -25.37
CA LEU A 200 -7.42 -2.39 -26.62
C LEU A 200 -8.89 -2.42 -27.06
N CYS A 201 -9.73 -3.25 -26.44
CA CYS A 201 -11.17 -3.35 -26.73
C CYS A 201 -11.99 -3.60 -25.45
N ASP A 202 -13.27 -3.29 -25.49
CA ASP A 202 -14.18 -3.61 -24.40
C ASP A 202 -14.35 -5.13 -24.27
N TYR A 203 -14.40 -5.63 -23.03
CA TYR A 203 -14.60 -7.04 -22.73
C TYR A 203 -15.47 -7.20 -21.49
N SER A 204 -16.36 -8.19 -21.50
CA SER A 204 -17.10 -8.59 -20.32
C SER A 204 -17.20 -10.11 -20.25
N SER A 205 -16.84 -10.65 -19.08
CA SER A 205 -16.97 -12.08 -18.82
C SER A 205 -18.44 -12.56 -18.78
N SER A 206 -19.40 -11.63 -18.62
CA SER A 206 -20.83 -11.97 -18.66
C SER A 206 -21.36 -12.19 -20.08
N THR A 207 -20.74 -11.57 -21.08
CA THR A 207 -21.15 -11.66 -22.49
C THR A 207 -20.34 -12.67 -23.29
N ASP A 208 -19.17 -13.06 -22.80
CA ASP A 208 -18.33 -14.08 -23.44
C ASP A 208 -18.79 -15.48 -23.05
N GLU A 209 -19.14 -16.31 -24.03
CA GLU A 209 -19.53 -17.71 -23.81
C GLU A 209 -18.39 -18.54 -23.21
N ASN A 210 -17.15 -18.20 -23.55
CA ASN A 210 -15.95 -18.84 -23.02
C ASN A 210 -15.40 -18.11 -21.79
N GLY A 211 -16.10 -17.08 -21.32
CA GLY A 211 -15.73 -16.28 -20.16
C GLY A 211 -15.85 -17.07 -18.85
N CYS A 212 -14.97 -16.75 -17.90
CA CYS A 212 -15.04 -17.32 -16.57
C CYS A 212 -16.15 -16.64 -15.75
N LYS A 213 -17.24 -17.37 -15.48
CA LYS A 213 -18.41 -16.82 -14.79
C LYS A 213 -18.25 -16.71 -13.26
N TRP A 214 -17.36 -17.51 -12.66
CA TRP A 214 -17.17 -17.52 -11.21
C TRP A 214 -16.17 -16.47 -10.72
N LEU A 215 -15.29 -15.98 -11.61
CA LEU A 215 -14.41 -14.84 -11.36
C LEU A 215 -14.52 -13.83 -12.51
N PRO A 216 -15.69 -13.20 -12.66
CA PRO A 216 -15.98 -12.35 -13.80
C PRO A 216 -15.27 -11.00 -13.68
N ILE A 217 -14.82 -10.50 -14.84
CA ILE A 217 -14.29 -9.16 -14.97
C ILE A 217 -14.88 -8.46 -16.18
N GLU A 218 -15.11 -7.17 -16.02
CA GLU A 218 -15.52 -6.24 -17.08
C GLU A 218 -14.36 -5.29 -17.34
N LEU A 219 -13.90 -5.17 -18.56
CA LEU A 219 -12.79 -4.31 -18.98
C LEU A 219 -13.28 -3.34 -20.06
N LYS A 220 -12.81 -2.10 -20.00
CA LYS A 220 -13.02 -1.09 -21.03
C LYS A 220 -11.74 -0.86 -21.81
N ARG A 221 -11.87 -0.44 -23.07
CA ARG A 221 -10.72 0.00 -23.87
C ARG A 221 -9.95 1.08 -23.11
N GLY A 222 -8.64 0.88 -22.98
CA GLY A 222 -7.74 1.76 -22.25
C GLY A 222 -7.51 1.37 -20.79
N ASP A 223 -8.32 0.46 -20.21
CA ASP A 223 -8.07 -0.08 -18.88
C ASP A 223 -6.69 -0.74 -18.83
N VAL A 224 -5.98 -0.56 -17.72
CA VAL A 224 -4.71 -1.25 -17.47
C VAL A 224 -4.94 -2.35 -16.44
N ILE A 225 -4.48 -3.54 -16.78
CA ILE A 225 -4.54 -4.73 -15.94
C ILE A 225 -3.13 -5.09 -15.45
N GLN A 226 -3.04 -5.54 -14.20
CA GLN A 226 -1.88 -6.21 -13.64
C GLN A 226 -2.10 -7.72 -13.71
N VAL A 227 -1.16 -8.44 -14.29
CA VAL A 227 -1.22 -9.89 -14.48
C VAL A 227 -0.62 -10.59 -13.28
N MET A 228 -1.35 -11.55 -12.72
CA MET A 228 -0.95 -12.38 -11.58
C MET A 228 -0.44 -13.74 -12.04
N SER A 229 -1.12 -14.36 -13.01
CA SER A 229 -0.72 -15.61 -13.64
C SER A 229 -1.30 -15.72 -15.06
N GLU A 230 -0.67 -16.53 -15.91
CA GLU A 230 -1.09 -16.78 -17.28
C GLU A 230 -0.84 -18.25 -17.64
N ASP A 231 -1.87 -18.93 -18.18
CA ASP A 231 -1.83 -20.35 -18.55
C ASP A 231 -1.95 -20.57 -20.08
N GLY A 232 -1.77 -19.50 -20.85
CA GLY A 232 -1.83 -19.47 -22.32
C GLY A 232 -3.24 -19.41 -22.91
N LYS A 233 -4.28 -19.86 -22.17
CA LYS A 233 -5.69 -19.68 -22.57
C LYS A 233 -6.30 -18.47 -21.88
N PHE A 234 -6.00 -18.33 -20.60
CA PHE A 234 -6.48 -17.27 -19.76
C PHE A 234 -5.33 -16.64 -18.99
N THR A 235 -5.60 -15.41 -18.60
CA THR A 235 -4.78 -14.60 -17.72
C THR A 235 -5.61 -14.25 -16.51
N GLN A 236 -5.12 -14.56 -15.31
CA GLN A 236 -5.68 -14.02 -14.09
C GLN A 236 -5.00 -12.69 -13.81
N GLY A 237 -5.81 -11.66 -13.64
CA GLY A 237 -5.31 -10.32 -13.38
C GLY A 237 -6.33 -9.47 -12.67
N ARG A 238 -5.91 -8.24 -12.35
CA ARG A 238 -6.76 -7.25 -11.72
C ARG A 238 -6.63 -5.91 -12.40
N LYS A 239 -7.65 -5.07 -12.28
CA LYS A 239 -7.54 -3.68 -12.72
C LYS A 239 -6.64 -2.88 -11.79
N ILE A 240 -5.85 -1.97 -12.35
CA ILE A 240 -4.99 -1.08 -11.54
C ILE A 240 -5.81 0.02 -10.85
N ASN A 241 -6.88 0.50 -11.49
CA ASN A 241 -7.73 1.56 -10.92
C ASN A 241 -8.61 1.07 -9.75
N ASP A 242 -8.88 -0.23 -9.70
CA ASP A 242 -9.64 -0.87 -8.63
C ASP A 242 -9.08 -2.29 -8.39
N LEU A 243 -8.21 -2.41 -7.37
CA LEU A 243 -7.54 -3.67 -7.04
C LEU A 243 -8.49 -4.76 -6.55
N SER A 244 -9.74 -4.41 -6.20
CA SER A 244 -10.77 -5.39 -5.86
C SER A 244 -11.36 -6.09 -7.10
N LYS A 245 -11.15 -5.52 -8.29
CA LYS A 245 -11.65 -6.07 -9.56
C LYS A 245 -10.61 -7.01 -10.15
N VAL A 246 -10.76 -8.28 -9.80
CA VAL A 246 -9.97 -9.40 -10.30
C VAL A 246 -10.78 -10.22 -11.30
N GLY A 247 -10.12 -10.94 -12.19
CA GLY A 247 -10.80 -11.92 -13.03
C GLY A 247 -9.92 -12.65 -14.01
N TYR A 248 -10.57 -13.62 -14.65
CA TYR A 248 -10.00 -14.35 -15.79
C TYR A 248 -10.26 -13.57 -17.07
N ILE A 249 -9.20 -13.40 -17.83
CA ILE A 249 -9.16 -12.62 -19.06
C ILE A 249 -8.65 -13.55 -20.16
N PRO A 250 -9.40 -13.77 -21.26
CA PRO A 250 -8.93 -14.61 -22.36
C PRO A 250 -7.61 -14.08 -22.92
N SER A 251 -6.67 -14.97 -23.19
CA SER A 251 -5.39 -14.59 -23.82
C SER A 251 -5.57 -14.09 -25.26
N SER A 252 -6.72 -14.38 -25.89
CA SER A 252 -7.13 -13.83 -27.19
C SER A 252 -7.56 -12.36 -27.14
N LEU A 253 -7.78 -11.78 -25.95
CA LEU A 253 -8.18 -10.38 -25.81
C LEU A 253 -7.06 -9.46 -26.31
N ALA A 254 -7.40 -8.54 -27.22
CA ALA A 254 -6.45 -7.57 -27.76
C ALA A 254 -5.91 -6.65 -26.65
N ARG A 255 -4.59 -6.71 -26.42
CA ARG A 255 -3.90 -5.97 -25.36
C ARG A 255 -2.46 -5.67 -25.75
N GLU A 256 -1.92 -4.56 -25.26
CA GLU A 256 -0.52 -4.19 -25.44
C GLU A 256 0.23 -4.20 -24.11
N LYS A 257 1.49 -4.61 -24.11
CA LYS A 257 2.31 -4.60 -22.89
C LYS A 257 2.67 -3.16 -22.53
N VAL A 258 2.38 -2.75 -21.30
CA VAL A 258 2.81 -1.45 -20.77
C VAL A 258 4.26 -1.59 -20.34
N LYS A 259 5.13 -0.71 -20.86
CA LYS A 259 6.54 -0.63 -20.51
C LYS A 259 6.76 0.32 -19.35
#